data_AF-A0A392MSP7-F1
#
_entry.id   AF-A0A392MSP7-F1
#
_cell.length_a   1.000
_cell.length_b   1.000
_cell.length_c   1.000
_cell.angle_alpha   90.00
_cell.angle_beta   90.00
_cell.angle_gamma   90.00
#
_symmetry.space_group_name_H-M   'P 1'
#
loop_
_entity.id
_entity.type
_entity.pdbx_description
1 polymer ?
#
loop_
_entity_poly.entity_id
_entity_poly.type
_entity_poly.pdbx_seq_one_letter_code
_entity_poly.pdbx_strand_id
1 'polypeptide(L)' 'SIEKLPKLVEDIVQTSVDTGPRGVLRLAQGVQAFLGVGQEWLTDVSKVVKQRL' A
#
# COMPACT_ATOMS: atom_id res chain seq x y z
N SER A 1 -16.59 -5.86 10.84
CA SER A 1 -16.05 -5.92 9.45
C SER A 1 -14.60 -5.45 9.32
N ILE A 2 -14.10 -4.50 10.11
CA ILE A 2 -12.66 -4.12 10.14
C ILE A 2 -11.79 -5.17 10.85
N GLU A 3 -12.34 -5.91 11.81
CA GLU A 3 -11.64 -6.99 12.54
C GLU A 3 -11.12 -8.13 11.64
N LYS A 4 -11.61 -8.24 10.41
CA LYS A 4 -11.16 -9.27 9.43
C LYS A 4 -10.00 -8.79 8.56
N LEU A 5 -9.70 -7.49 8.54
CA LEU A 5 -8.62 -6.93 7.72
C LEU A 5 -7.24 -7.43 8.13
N PRO A 6 -6.88 -7.53 9.44
CA PRO A 6 -5.60 -8.11 9.83
C PRO A 6 -5.41 -9.52 9.28
N LYS A 7 -6.46 -10.35 9.33
CA LYS A 7 -6.41 -11.72 8.82
C LYS A 7 -6.27 -11.77 7.30
N LEU A 8 -6.97 -10.88 6.59
CA LEU A 8 -6.87 -10.80 5.14
C LEU A 8 -5.45 -10.39 4.67
N VAL A 9 -4.80 -9.48 5.39
CA VAL A 9 -3.40 -9.09 5.09
C VAL A 9 -2.45 -10.27 5.30
N GLU A 10 -2.60 -10.99 6.42
CA GLU A 10 -1.85 -12.22 6.70
C GLU A 10 -2.02 -13.24 5.58
N ASP A 11 -3.26 -13.49 5.15
CA ASP A 11 -3.57 -14.46 4.10
C ASP A 11 -3.00 -14.02 2.73
N ILE A 12 -2.97 -12.72 2.41
CA ILE A 12 -2.35 -12.19 1.19
C ILE A 12 -0.83 -12.38 1.22
N VAL A 13 -0.19 -12.07 2.35
CA VAL A 13 1.26 -12.25 2.51
C VAL A 13 1.60 -13.74 2.39
N GLN A 14 0.86 -14.61 3.08
CA GLN A 14 1.03 -16.06 3.00
C GLN A 14 0.84 -16.57 1.57
N THR A 15 -0.25 -16.20 0.91
CA THR A 15 -0.54 -16.57 -0.49
C THR A 15 0.56 -16.09 -1.45
N SER A 16 1.16 -14.92 -1.19
CA SER A 16 2.25 -14.38 -2.02
C SER A 16 3.53 -15.22 -1.92
N VAL A 17 3.78 -15.82 -0.75
CA VAL A 17 4.89 -16.77 -0.50
C VAL A 17 4.58 -18.13 -1.13
N ASP A 18 3.36 -18.62 -0.94
CA ASP A 18 2.92 -19.94 -1.42
C ASP A 18 2.90 -20.03 -2.96
N THR A 19 2.61 -18.91 -3.65
CA THR A 19 2.65 -18.81 -5.12
C THR A 19 4.07 -18.63 -5.69
N GLY A 20 5.09 -18.56 -4.83
CA GLY A 20 6.50 -18.52 -5.19
C GLY A 20 7.12 -17.12 -5.31
N PRO A 21 8.42 -17.02 -5.62
CA PRO A 21 9.20 -15.78 -5.50
C PRO A 21 8.63 -14.58 -6.26
N ARG A 22 7.94 -14.83 -7.38
CA ARG A 22 7.30 -13.78 -8.19
C ARG A 22 6.09 -13.13 -7.50
N GLY A 23 5.36 -13.88 -6.67
CA GLY A 23 4.21 -13.38 -5.92
C GLY A 23 4.63 -12.33 -4.89
N VAL A 24 5.66 -12.65 -4.09
CA VAL A 24 6.27 -11.74 -3.11
C VAL A 24 6.82 -10.49 -3.77
N LEU A 25 7.58 -10.63 -4.87
CA LEU A 25 8.14 -9.49 -5.59
C LEU A 25 7.06 -8.53 -6.08
N ARG A 26 5.96 -9.04 -6.62
CA ARG A 26 4.84 -8.21 -7.08
C ARG A 26 4.13 -7.50 -5.92
N LEU A 27 3.98 -8.17 -4.77
CA LEU A 27 3.40 -7.54 -3.58
C LEU A 27 4.28 -6.40 -3.09
N ALA A 28 5.60 -6.61 -2.98
CA ALA A 28 6.54 -5.59 -2.59
C ALA A 28 6.52 -4.37 -3.54
N GLN A 29 6.47 -4.62 -4.85
CA GLN A 29 6.32 -3.56 -5.86
C GLN A 29 5.01 -2.79 -5.70
N GLY A 30 3.89 -3.49 -5.45
CA GLY A 30 2.60 -2.85 -5.19
C GLY A 30 2.63 -1.94 -3.96
N VAL A 31 3.28 -2.38 -2.88
CA VAL A 31 3.48 -1.57 -1.67
C VAL A 31 4.33 -0.34 -1.96
N GLN A 32 5.44 -0.49 -2.70
CA GLN A 32 6.29 0.64 -3.09
C GLN A 32 5.52 1.67 -3.93
N ALA A 33 4.73 1.22 -4.92
CA ALA A 33 3.93 2.10 -5.75
C ALA A 33 2.86 2.86 -4.93
N PHE A 34 2.18 2.17 -4.00
CA PHE A 34 1.20 2.78 -3.13
C PHE A 34 1.81 3.88 -2.24
N LEU A 35 2.96 3.60 -1.64
CA LEU A 35 3.66 4.57 -0.80
C LEU A 35 4.15 5.77 -1.61
N GLY A 36 4.76 5.55 -2.77
CA GLY A 36 5.27 6.65 -3.61
C GLY A 36 4.19 7.61 -4.07
N VAL A 37 3.14 7.09 -4.72
CA VAL A 37 2.03 7.92 -5.22
C VAL A 37 1.22 8.53 -4.07
N GLY A 38 1.07 7.81 -2.96
CA GLY A 38 0.38 8.31 -1.76
C GLY A 38 1.11 9.50 -1.11
N GLN A 39 2.44 9.44 -1.03
CA GLN A 39 3.25 10.55 -0.51
C GLN A 39 3.19 11.78 -1.43
N GLU A 40 3.23 11.59 -2.75
CA GLU A 40 3.04 12.67 -3.72
C GLU A 40 1.67 13.33 -3.55
N TRP A 41 0.60 12.52 -3.49
CA TRP A 41 -0.75 13.01 -3.27
C TRP A 41 -0.89 13.80 -1.96
N LEU A 42 -0.38 13.29 -0.84
CA LEU A 42 -0.41 13.99 0.46
C LEU A 42 0.36 15.32 0.41
N THR A 43 1.48 15.33 -0.29
CA THR A 43 2.30 16.53 -0.48
C THR A 43 1.55 17.58 -1.29
N ASP A 44 0.86 17.17 -2.35
CA ASP A 44 0.08 18.09 -3.19
C ASP A 44 -1.14 18.64 -2.46
N VAL A 45 -1.84 17.81 -1.69
CA VAL A 45 -2.91 18.28 -0.79
C VAL A 45 -2.36 19.29 0.22
N SER A 46 -1.19 19.03 0.82
CA SER A 46 -0.57 19.95 1.77
C SER A 46 -0.26 21.32 1.16
N LYS A 47 0.24 21.37 -0.08
CA LYS A 47 0.47 22.62 -0.80
C LYS A 47 -0.84 23.37 -1.06
N VAL A 48 -1.88 22.68 -1.52
CA VAL A 48 -3.20 23.27 -1.77
C VAL A 48 -3.76 23.90 -0.50
N VAL A 49 -3.67 23.20 0.64
CA VAL A 49 -4.13 23.72 1.94
C VAL A 49 -3.32 24.94 2.38
N LYS A 50 -1.99 24.89 2.28
CA LYS A 50 -1.11 26.02 2.64
C LYS A 50 -1.32 27.26 1.78
N GLN A 51 -1.69 27.08 0.51
CA GLN A 51 -1.90 28.17 -0.44
C GLN A 51 -3.29 28.82 -0.31
N ARG A 52 -4.20 28.18 0.44
CA ARG A 52 -5.56 28.66 0.73
C ARG A 52 -5.66 29.43 2.05
N LEU A 53 -4.60 29.40 2.87
CA LEU A 53 -4.46 30.11 4.15
C LEU A 53 -3.55 31.33 3.96
#